data_AF-Q68JW1-F1
#
_entry.id   AF-Q68JW1-F1
#
_cell.length_a   1.000
_cell.length_b   1.000
_cell.length_c   1.000
_cell.angle_alpha   90.00
_cell.angle_beta   90.00
_cell.angle_gamma   90.00
#
_symmetry.space_group_name_H-M   'P 1'
#
loop_
_entity.id
_entity.type
_entity.pdbx_description
1 polymer ?
#
loop_
_entity_poly.entity_id
_entity_poly.type
_entity_poly.pdbx_seq_one_letter_code
_entity_poly.pdbx_strand_id
1 'polypeptide(L)'
;PMYFLLGNLSCLETCYTSGLLLRMLVSLLTGDRSISLSGCMVQFDIFGSLLGTECCLLSVMSYDRYLAICKPLQYAAHMNRRFSFQLAVGCWLTESVVSTIIAYWLSQLIFCDPNEIDHFHCGYTTLIKLSCSDTSLMFLVISPLSFIFILPPFLLTLASYVYIISTVLRISSSTGRQKAFSTC
;
A
#
# COMPACT_ATOMS: atom_id res chain seq x y z
N PRO A 1 14.94 0.44 -13.79
CA PRO A 1 14.37 0.66 -12.44
C PRO A 1 12.88 0.29 -12.42
N MET A 2 12.11 0.75 -13.39
CA MET A 2 10.67 0.44 -13.52
C MET A 2 10.33 -1.07 -13.50
N TYR A 3 10.98 -1.93 -14.30
CA TYR A 3 10.71 -3.38 -14.28
C TYR A 3 10.97 -4.04 -12.92
N PHE A 4 11.96 -3.53 -12.18
CA PHE A 4 12.24 -4.03 -10.83
C PHE A 4 11.12 -3.66 -9.86
N LEU A 5 10.61 -2.42 -9.93
CA LEU A 5 9.47 -1.97 -9.12
C LEU A 5 8.19 -2.74 -9.49
N LEU A 6 7.94 -2.94 -10.79
CA LEU A 6 6.79 -3.71 -11.28
C LEU A 6 6.83 -5.17 -10.82
N GLY A 7 8.02 -5.78 -10.78
CA GLY A 7 8.19 -7.13 -10.23
C GLY A 7 7.86 -7.22 -8.74
N ASN A 8 8.22 -6.20 -7.95
CA ASN A 8 7.83 -6.11 -6.54
C ASN A 8 6.31 -5.94 -6.39
N LEU A 9 5.71 -5.05 -7.18
CA LEU A 9 4.26 -4.81 -7.19
C LEU A 9 3.47 -6.07 -7.56
N SER A 10 3.88 -6.77 -8.62
CA SER A 10 3.21 -8.00 -9.05
C SER A 10 3.36 -9.13 -8.02
N CYS A 11 4.51 -9.23 -7.35
CA CYS A 11 4.71 -10.17 -6.25
C CYS A 11 3.77 -9.85 -5.08
N LEU A 12 3.63 -8.56 -4.71
CA LEU A 12 2.73 -8.09 -3.66
C LEU A 12 1.27 -8.45 -3.98
N GLU A 13 0.78 -8.09 -5.17
CA GLU A 13 -0.58 -8.41 -5.62
C GLU A 13 -0.82 -9.92 -5.60
N THR A 14 0.12 -10.71 -6.10
CA THR A 14 -0.01 -12.17 -6.11
C THR A 14 -0.07 -12.73 -4.69
N CYS A 15 0.79 -12.26 -3.78
CA CYS A 15 0.81 -12.67 -2.38
C CYS A 15 -0.49 -12.29 -1.65
N TYR A 16 -0.96 -11.06 -1.84
CA TYR A 16 -2.20 -10.55 -1.26
C TYR A 16 -3.41 -11.35 -1.75
N THR A 17 -3.56 -11.47 -3.07
CA THR A 17 -4.69 -12.15 -3.71
C THR A 17 -4.67 -13.64 -3.41
N SER A 18 -3.51 -14.30 -3.43
CA SER A 18 -3.40 -15.72 -3.05
C SER A 18 -3.71 -15.94 -1.58
N GLY A 19 -3.25 -15.08 -0.66
CA GLY A 19 -3.54 -15.18 0.76
C GLY A 19 -5.03 -15.00 1.09
N LEU A 20 -5.68 -14.02 0.47
CA LEU A 20 -7.14 -13.82 0.57
C LEU A 20 -7.92 -14.98 -0.05
N LEU A 21 -7.54 -15.41 -1.26
CA LEU A 21 -8.21 -16.52 -1.95
C LEU A 21 -8.05 -17.83 -1.19
N LEU A 22 -6.86 -18.13 -0.67
CA LEU A 22 -6.59 -19.37 0.05
C LEU A 22 -7.40 -19.43 1.34
N ARG A 23 -7.46 -18.32 2.09
CA ARG A 23 -8.38 -18.22 3.22
C ARG A 23 -9.82 -18.43 2.72
N MET A 24 -10.27 -17.70 1.70
CA MET A 24 -11.65 -17.80 1.15
C MET A 24 -12.03 -19.23 0.84
N LEU A 25 -11.13 -19.96 0.21
CA LEU A 25 -11.31 -21.36 -0.13
C LEU A 25 -11.41 -22.23 1.12
N VAL A 26 -10.49 -22.08 2.09
CA VAL A 26 -10.44 -22.91 3.30
C VAL A 26 -11.71 -22.76 4.12
N SER A 27 -12.21 -21.54 4.34
CA SER A 27 -13.42 -21.37 5.15
C SER A 27 -14.72 -21.74 4.40
N LEU A 28 -14.72 -21.75 3.06
CA LEU A 28 -15.81 -22.36 2.27
C LEU A 28 -15.79 -23.90 2.33
N LEU A 29 -14.61 -24.51 2.28
CA LEU A 29 -14.42 -25.97 2.31
C LEU A 29 -14.67 -26.58 3.69
N THR A 30 -14.25 -25.90 4.75
CA THR A 30 -14.30 -26.44 6.12
C THR A 30 -15.59 -26.05 6.84
N GLY A 31 -16.36 -25.09 6.32
CA GLY A 31 -17.56 -24.54 6.96
C GLY A 31 -17.28 -23.68 8.21
N ASP A 32 -16.10 -23.86 8.81
CA ASP A 32 -15.55 -23.05 9.89
C ASP A 32 -15.12 -21.67 9.35
N ARG A 33 -15.79 -20.63 9.87
CA ARG A 33 -15.53 -19.22 9.55
C ARG A 33 -14.82 -18.49 10.69
N SER A 34 -14.53 -19.22 11.77
CA SER A 34 -13.92 -18.63 12.96
C SER A 34 -12.44 -18.37 12.71
N ILE A 35 -12.01 -17.14 13.01
CA ILE A 35 -10.61 -16.79 13.12
C ILE A 35 -10.34 -16.37 14.56
N SER A 36 -9.23 -16.87 15.12
CA SER A 36 -8.78 -16.41 16.43
C SER A 36 -8.41 -14.93 16.36
N LEU A 37 -8.61 -14.20 17.46
CA LEU A 37 -8.22 -12.79 17.57
C LEU A 37 -6.75 -12.56 17.16
N SER A 38 -5.84 -13.44 17.58
CA SER A 38 -4.42 -13.38 17.18
C SER A 38 -4.23 -13.58 15.68
N GLY A 39 -4.94 -14.54 15.06
CA GLY A 39 -4.92 -14.74 13.62
C GLY A 39 -5.48 -13.55 12.83
N CYS A 40 -6.51 -12.89 13.38
CA CYS A 40 -7.10 -11.66 12.86
C CYS A 40 -6.07 -10.52 12.86
N MET A 41 -5.38 -10.30 13.98
CA MET A 41 -4.37 -9.25 14.12
C MET A 41 -3.18 -9.45 13.17
N VAL A 42 -2.67 -10.68 13.05
CA VAL A 42 -1.60 -11.00 12.10
C VAL A 42 -2.06 -10.79 10.65
N GLN A 43 -3.29 -11.18 10.33
CA GLN A 43 -3.86 -10.96 9.01
C GLN A 43 -4.01 -9.46 8.70
N PHE A 44 -4.49 -8.67 9.66
CA PHE A 44 -4.60 -7.22 9.53
C PHE A 44 -3.24 -6.55 9.31
N ASP A 45 -2.22 -6.94 10.09
CA ASP A 45 -0.86 -6.39 9.97
C ASP A 45 -0.21 -6.72 8.61
N ILE A 46 -0.30 -7.99 8.19
CA ILE A 46 0.24 -8.39 6.89
C ILE A 46 -0.47 -7.65 5.76
N PHE A 47 -1.80 -7.59 5.78
CA PHE A 47 -2.56 -6.89 4.74
C PHE A 47 -2.33 -5.38 4.74
N GLY A 48 -2.25 -4.76 5.91
CA GLY A 48 -1.90 -3.34 6.06
C GLY A 48 -0.54 -3.04 5.46
N SER A 49 0.49 -3.82 5.82
CA SER A 49 1.84 -3.65 5.27
C SER A 49 1.90 -3.85 3.76
N LEU A 50 1.21 -4.85 3.21
CA LEU A 50 1.20 -5.12 1.76
C LEU A 50 0.55 -3.97 0.99
N LEU A 51 -0.63 -3.50 1.44
CA LEU A 51 -1.38 -2.42 0.79
C LEU A 51 -0.66 -1.07 0.90
N GLY A 52 -0.05 -0.78 2.05
CA GLY A 52 0.79 0.41 2.21
C GLY A 52 1.98 0.38 1.25
N THR A 53 2.67 -0.77 1.17
CA THR A 53 3.82 -0.94 0.27
C THR A 53 3.43 -0.78 -1.20
N GLU A 54 2.28 -1.31 -1.59
CA GLU A 54 1.70 -1.11 -2.93
C GLU A 54 1.54 0.37 -3.26
N CYS A 55 0.86 1.14 -2.39
CA CYS A 55 0.67 2.57 -2.55
C CYS A 55 2.01 3.34 -2.66
N CYS A 56 2.97 3.00 -1.82
CA CYS A 56 4.31 3.61 -1.84
C CYS A 56 5.04 3.29 -3.15
N LEU A 57 5.03 2.03 -3.60
CA LEU A 57 5.66 1.61 -4.85
C LEU A 57 5.02 2.25 -6.07
N LEU A 58 3.69 2.36 -6.12
CA LEU A 58 2.97 3.07 -7.19
C LEU A 58 3.40 4.54 -7.25
N SER A 59 3.56 5.18 -6.09
CA SER A 59 4.05 6.55 -6.01
C SER A 59 5.49 6.68 -6.54
N VAL A 60 6.39 5.78 -6.15
CA VAL A 60 7.77 5.74 -6.67
C VAL A 60 7.81 5.49 -8.18
N MET A 61 6.94 4.63 -8.70
CA MET A 61 6.81 4.38 -10.14
C MET A 61 6.31 5.62 -10.88
N SER A 62 5.34 6.36 -10.32
CA SER A 62 4.87 7.63 -10.90
C SER A 62 5.99 8.67 -10.96
N TYR A 63 6.84 8.70 -9.93
CA TYR A 63 8.00 9.58 -9.86
C TYR A 63 9.10 9.18 -10.86
N ASP A 64 9.36 7.87 -11.04
CA ASP A 64 10.25 7.35 -12.09
C ASP A 64 9.82 7.84 -13.47
N ARG A 65 8.52 7.72 -13.78
CA ARG A 65 7.94 8.18 -15.06
C ARG A 65 8.05 9.70 -15.21
N TYR A 66 7.82 10.45 -14.15
CA TYR A 66 8.00 11.91 -14.15
C TYR A 66 9.44 12.29 -14.52
N LEU A 67 10.45 11.68 -13.87
CA LEU A 67 11.84 11.97 -14.18
C LEU A 67 12.19 11.58 -15.62
N ALA A 68 11.70 10.44 -16.10
CA ALA A 68 11.97 9.96 -17.46
C ALA A 68 11.40 10.89 -18.55
N ILE A 69 10.20 11.43 -18.34
CA ILE A 69 9.49 12.25 -19.33
C ILE A 69 9.85 13.74 -19.19
N CYS A 70 9.77 14.28 -17.99
CA CYS A 70 9.92 15.72 -17.74
C CYS A 70 11.39 16.15 -17.58
N LYS A 71 12.30 15.24 -17.20
CA LYS A 71 13.71 15.54 -16.89
C LYS A 71 14.70 14.49 -17.43
N PRO A 72 14.69 14.19 -18.75
CA PRO A 72 15.47 13.08 -19.31
C PRO A 72 16.99 13.22 -19.11
N LEU A 73 17.53 14.44 -19.14
CA LEU A 73 18.96 14.70 -18.93
C LEU A 73 19.42 14.41 -17.49
N GLN A 74 18.51 14.51 -16.52
CA GLN A 74 18.78 14.28 -15.10
C GLN A 74 18.35 12.89 -14.63
N TYR A 75 17.63 12.14 -15.47
CA TYR A 75 17.09 10.82 -15.14
C TYR A 75 18.18 9.85 -14.66
N ALA A 76 19.28 9.71 -15.42
CA ALA A 76 20.35 8.78 -15.07
C ALA A 76 21.12 9.17 -13.78
N ALA A 77 21.14 10.47 -13.44
CA ALA A 77 21.79 10.97 -12.23
C ALA A 77 20.93 10.71 -10.98
N HIS A 78 19.61 10.89 -11.08
CA HIS A 78 18.69 10.73 -9.95
C HIS A 78 18.17 9.29 -9.79
N MET A 79 17.86 8.61 -10.88
CA MET A 79 17.14 7.33 -10.87
C MET A 79 18.02 6.20 -11.41
N ASN A 80 18.84 5.64 -10.52
CA ASN A 80 19.67 4.47 -10.80
C ASN A 80 19.13 3.20 -10.11
N ARG A 81 19.68 2.03 -10.47
CA ARG A 81 19.23 0.74 -9.93
C ARG A 81 19.43 0.61 -8.42
N ARG A 82 20.49 1.21 -7.85
CA ARG A 82 20.75 1.19 -6.40
C ARG A 82 19.74 2.06 -5.65
N PHE A 83 19.44 3.24 -6.18
CA PHE A 83 18.45 4.15 -5.60
C PHE A 83 17.04 3.56 -5.66
N SER A 84 16.66 2.96 -6.80
CA SER A 84 15.39 2.23 -6.93
C SER A 84 15.28 1.05 -5.95
N PHE A 85 16.38 0.35 -5.68
CA PHE A 85 16.43 -0.70 -4.66
C PHE A 85 16.26 -0.13 -3.24
N GLN A 86 16.98 0.95 -2.91
CA GLN A 86 16.85 1.64 -1.63
C GLN A 86 15.42 2.16 -1.39
N LEU A 87 14.78 2.72 -2.41
CA LEU A 87 13.39 3.17 -2.34
C LEU A 87 12.43 1.99 -2.11
N ALA A 88 12.61 0.88 -2.82
CA ALA A 88 11.77 -0.30 -2.62
C ALA A 88 11.91 -0.84 -1.19
N VAL A 89 13.14 -1.03 -0.71
CA VAL A 89 13.40 -1.46 0.68
C VAL A 89 12.83 -0.45 1.68
N GLY A 90 12.98 0.84 1.40
CA GLY A 90 12.37 1.92 2.18
C GLY A 90 10.87 1.76 2.31
N CYS A 91 10.15 1.62 1.19
CA CYS A 91 8.70 1.40 1.18
C CYS A 91 8.29 0.17 2.01
N TRP A 92 8.98 -0.95 1.83
CA TRP A 92 8.71 -2.16 2.63
C TRP A 92 8.89 -1.91 4.12
N LEU A 93 10.03 -1.35 4.53
CA LEU A 93 10.34 -1.11 5.93
C LEU A 93 9.40 -0.10 6.57
N THR A 94 9.11 1.02 5.91
CA THR A 94 8.25 2.06 6.45
C THR A 94 6.84 1.56 6.65
N GLU A 95 6.26 0.88 5.65
CA GLU A 95 4.88 0.42 5.69
C GLU A 95 4.69 -0.78 6.62
N SER A 96 5.70 -1.66 6.73
CA SER A 96 5.70 -2.69 7.78
C SER A 96 5.72 -2.09 9.18
N VAL A 97 6.58 -1.10 9.44
CA VAL A 97 6.65 -0.45 10.76
C VAL A 97 5.34 0.26 11.09
N VAL A 98 4.77 1.00 10.15
CA VAL A 98 3.49 1.70 10.34
C VAL A 98 2.37 0.71 10.63
N SER A 99 2.27 -0.36 9.84
CA SER A 99 1.27 -1.40 10.05
C SER A 99 1.41 -2.05 11.43
N THR A 100 2.63 -2.41 11.84
CA THR A 100 2.87 -3.04 13.14
C THR A 100 2.53 -2.09 14.29
N ILE A 101 2.80 -0.79 14.16
CA ILE A 101 2.38 0.22 15.15
C ILE A 101 0.86 0.23 15.26
N ILE A 102 0.13 0.29 14.13
CA ILE A 102 -1.34 0.30 14.10
C ILE A 102 -1.88 -1.01 14.72
N ALA A 103 -1.32 -2.16 14.37
CA ALA A 103 -1.68 -3.47 14.92
C ALA A 103 -1.39 -3.56 16.42
N TYR A 104 -0.28 -3.00 16.89
CA TYR A 104 0.04 -2.93 18.31
C TYR A 104 -0.99 -2.08 19.06
N TRP A 105 -1.33 -0.89 18.58
CA TRP A 105 -2.36 -0.06 19.19
C TRP A 105 -3.72 -0.75 19.19
N LEU A 106 -4.07 -1.45 18.10
CA LEU A 106 -5.26 -2.29 18.02
C LEU A 106 -5.26 -3.42 19.06
N SER A 107 -4.12 -4.03 19.34
CA SER A 107 -3.99 -5.09 20.34
C SER A 107 -4.17 -4.62 21.79
N GLN A 108 -4.00 -3.31 22.05
CA GLN A 108 -4.22 -2.73 23.38
C GLN A 108 -5.71 -2.49 23.70
N LEU A 109 -6.62 -2.66 22.73
CA LEU A 109 -8.05 -2.55 23.01
C LEU A 109 -8.56 -3.74 23.81
N ILE A 110 -9.52 -3.47 24.69
CA ILE A 110 -10.26 -4.49 25.43
C ILE A 110 -11.35 -5.05 24.50
N PHE A 111 -11.27 -6.35 24.20
CA PHE A 111 -12.26 -7.10 23.42
C PHE A 111 -13.22 -7.82 24.35
N CYS A 112 -14.52 -7.82 24.03
CA CYS A 112 -15.55 -8.10 25.05
C CYS A 112 -16.00 -9.55 25.23
N ASP A 113 -15.90 -10.45 24.25
CA ASP A 113 -16.33 -11.87 24.37
C ASP A 113 -16.12 -12.61 23.02
N PRO A 114 -16.31 -13.95 22.97
CA PRO A 114 -15.21 -14.91 22.94
C PRO A 114 -14.27 -14.71 21.74
N ASN A 115 -13.03 -15.17 21.86
CA ASN A 115 -11.91 -15.02 20.91
C ASN A 115 -12.12 -15.59 19.48
N GLU A 116 -13.36 -15.82 19.05
CA GLU A 116 -13.78 -16.32 17.74
C GLU A 116 -14.53 -15.24 16.95
N ILE A 117 -13.95 -14.82 15.84
CA ILE A 117 -14.54 -13.84 14.93
C ILE A 117 -15.16 -14.59 13.76
N ASP A 118 -16.48 -14.48 13.58
CA ASP A 118 -17.27 -15.21 12.58
C ASP A 118 -17.19 -14.56 11.16
N HIS A 119 -16.07 -13.92 10.84
CA HIS A 119 -15.87 -13.19 9.59
C HIS A 119 -14.61 -13.61 8.85
N PHE A 120 -14.82 -13.85 7.55
CA PHE A 120 -13.84 -14.24 6.54
C PHE A 120 -12.58 -13.35 6.52
N HIS A 121 -12.75 -12.05 6.78
CA HIS A 121 -11.71 -11.04 6.72
C HIS A 121 -11.70 -10.20 8.00
N CYS A 122 -10.52 -10.08 8.61
CA CYS A 122 -10.26 -9.17 9.72
C CYS A 122 -10.19 -7.72 9.22
N GLY A 123 -11.32 -7.03 9.18
CA GLY A 123 -11.38 -5.61 8.84
C GLY A 123 -11.19 -4.72 10.07
N TYR A 124 -10.63 -3.53 9.87
CA TYR A 124 -10.61 -2.45 10.87
C TYR A 124 -11.99 -2.21 11.50
N THR A 125 -13.04 -2.23 10.68
CA THR A 125 -14.44 -2.08 11.10
C THR A 125 -14.95 -3.25 11.94
N THR A 126 -14.48 -4.47 11.70
CA THR A 126 -14.83 -5.65 12.50
C THR A 126 -14.17 -5.59 13.87
N LEU A 127 -12.90 -5.19 13.93
CA LEU A 127 -12.14 -5.04 15.19
C LEU A 127 -12.75 -3.97 16.10
N ILE A 128 -13.14 -2.82 15.55
CA ILE A 128 -13.80 -1.75 16.33
C ILE A 128 -15.16 -2.22 16.88
N LYS A 129 -15.95 -2.95 16.10
CA LYS A 129 -17.25 -3.45 16.55
C LYS A 129 -17.16 -4.48 17.67
N LEU A 130 -16.07 -5.25 17.73
CA LEU A 130 -15.82 -6.22 18.81
C LEU A 130 -15.21 -5.58 20.07
N SER A 131 -14.60 -4.40 19.95
CA SER A 131 -13.97 -3.73 21.07
C SER A 131 -15.02 -3.16 22.03
N CYS A 132 -14.83 -3.40 23.32
CA CYS A 132 -15.62 -2.79 24.39
C CYS A 132 -14.95 -1.57 25.02
N SER A 133 -13.73 -1.28 24.58
CA SER A 133 -13.00 -0.08 25.00
C SER A 133 -13.44 1.13 24.18
N ASP A 134 -13.31 2.32 24.77
CA ASP A 134 -13.59 3.57 24.09
C ASP A 134 -12.57 3.77 22.94
N THR A 135 -13.05 3.66 21.70
CA THR A 135 -12.20 3.76 20.48
C THR A 135 -11.83 5.19 20.12
N SER A 136 -12.28 6.18 20.88
CA SER A 136 -12.00 7.61 20.65
C SER A 136 -10.50 7.93 20.61
N LEU A 137 -9.71 7.41 21.56
CA LEU A 137 -8.25 7.59 21.58
C LEU A 137 -7.57 6.97 20.36
N MET A 138 -8.02 5.80 19.94
CA MET A 138 -7.51 5.13 18.76
C MET A 138 -7.83 5.94 17.49
N PHE A 139 -9.04 6.46 17.36
CA PHE A 139 -9.40 7.33 16.25
C PHE A 139 -8.58 8.62 16.24
N LEU A 140 -8.31 9.20 17.41
CA LEU A 140 -7.47 10.41 17.55
C LEU A 140 -6.00 10.18 17.19
N VAL A 141 -5.47 8.96 17.34
CA VAL A 141 -4.05 8.65 17.05
C VAL A 141 -3.88 8.04 15.67
N ILE A 142 -4.68 7.04 15.31
CA ILE A 142 -4.51 6.26 14.06
C ILE A 142 -5.00 7.05 12.85
N SER A 143 -6.06 7.85 12.97
CA SER A 143 -6.56 8.68 11.86
C SER A 143 -5.48 9.65 11.34
N PRO A 144 -4.91 10.56 12.16
CA PRO A 144 -3.87 11.47 11.67
C PRO A 144 -2.60 10.74 11.22
N LEU A 145 -2.22 9.64 11.90
CA LEU A 145 -1.09 8.81 11.49
C LEU A 145 -1.29 8.26 10.07
N SER A 146 -2.48 7.72 9.79
CA SER A 146 -2.83 7.18 8.46
C SER A 146 -2.79 8.26 7.39
N PHE A 147 -3.29 9.46 7.69
CA PHE A 147 -3.18 10.61 6.78
C PHE A 147 -1.72 10.99 6.51
N ILE A 148 -0.87 11.03 7.54
CA ILE A 148 0.55 11.38 7.39
C ILE A 148 1.28 10.41 6.45
N PHE A 149 0.89 9.13 6.41
CA PHE A 149 1.52 8.12 5.55
C PHE A 149 0.88 8.01 4.16
N ILE A 150 -0.44 8.22 4.03
CA ILE A 150 -1.17 8.10 2.75
C ILE A 150 -1.07 9.39 1.92
N LEU A 151 -1.09 10.55 2.57
CA LEU A 151 -1.13 11.84 1.87
C LEU A 151 0.14 12.11 1.04
N PRO A 152 1.37 11.84 1.52
CA PRO A 152 2.57 12.04 0.71
C PRO A 152 2.63 11.21 -0.59
N PRO A 153 2.42 9.88 -0.59
CA PRO A 153 2.42 9.11 -1.83
C PRO A 153 1.28 9.52 -2.76
N PHE A 154 0.12 9.91 -2.22
CA PHE A 154 -0.99 10.45 -3.01
C PHE A 154 -0.63 11.77 -3.70
N LEU A 155 -0.11 12.75 -2.95
CA LEU A 155 0.30 14.05 -3.49
C LEU A 155 1.44 13.91 -4.50
N LEU A 156 2.42 13.05 -4.22
CA LEU A 156 3.53 12.79 -5.13
C LEU A 156 3.04 12.17 -6.44
N THR A 157 2.11 11.23 -6.36
CA THR A 157 1.48 10.62 -7.54
C THR A 157 0.73 11.67 -8.36
N LEU A 158 -0.15 12.43 -7.71
CA LEU A 158 -0.95 13.47 -8.35
C LEU A 158 -0.05 14.52 -9.03
N ALA A 159 0.94 15.04 -8.31
CA ALA A 159 1.88 16.02 -8.85
C ALA A 159 2.64 15.45 -10.05
N SER A 160 3.15 14.22 -9.95
CA SER A 160 3.88 13.55 -11.05
C SER A 160 3.03 13.47 -12.31
N TYR A 161 1.78 13.00 -12.21
CA TYR A 161 0.88 12.90 -13.35
C TYR A 161 0.46 14.27 -13.90
N VAL A 162 0.20 15.27 -13.06
CA VAL A 162 -0.11 16.64 -13.50
C VAL A 162 1.04 17.21 -14.34
N TYR A 163 2.30 17.04 -13.91
CA TYR A 163 3.47 17.48 -14.67
C TYR A 163 3.67 16.68 -15.96
N ILE A 164 3.50 15.36 -15.92
CA ILE A 164 3.59 14.50 -17.12
C ILE A 164 2.57 14.97 -18.16
N ILE A 165 1.29 15.09 -17.78
CA ILE A 165 0.20 15.52 -18.67
C ILE A 165 0.50 16.92 -19.23
N SER A 166 0.90 17.86 -18.37
CA SER A 166 1.25 19.22 -18.80
C SER A 166 2.39 19.23 -19.81
N THR A 167 3.41 18.40 -19.61
CA THR A 167 4.56 18.27 -20.51
C THR A 167 4.14 17.67 -21.84
N VAL A 168 3.33 16.60 -21.83
CA VAL A 168 2.81 15.95 -23.04
C VAL A 168 1.91 16.88 -23.84
N LEU A 169 1.07 17.68 -23.17
CA LEU A 169 0.23 18.68 -23.84
C LEU A 169 1.05 19.76 -24.52
N ARG A 170 2.20 20.14 -23.95
CA ARG A 170 3.11 21.16 -24.50
C ARG A 170 3.94 20.68 -25.70
N ILE A 171 4.06 19.38 -25.92
CA ILE A 171 4.74 18.84 -27.10
C ILE A 171 3.87 19.09 -28.35
N SER A 172 4.38 19.89 -29.28
CA SER A 172 3.69 20.27 -30.53
C SER A 172 3.72 19.19 -31.62
N SER A 173 4.64 18.23 -31.52
CA SER A 173 4.78 17.12 -32.50
C SER A 173 3.92 15.92 -32.11
N SER A 174 3.10 15.43 -33.04
CA SER A 174 2.29 14.20 -32.86
C SER A 174 3.16 12.98 -32.55
N THR A 175 4.32 12.86 -33.20
CA THR A 175 5.29 11.78 -32.98
C THR A 175 5.91 11.86 -31.58
N GLY A 176 6.18 13.07 -31.09
CA GLY A 176 6.68 13.30 -29.72
C GLY A 176 5.64 12.94 -28.65
N ARG A 177 4.36 13.28 -28.89
CA ARG A 177 3.24 12.86 -28.03
C ARG A 177 3.05 11.35 -28.01
N GLN A 178 3.06 10.70 -29.18
CA GLN A 178 2.87 9.25 -29.29
C GLN A 178 3.99 8.45 -28.60
N LYS A 179 5.23 8.93 -28.69
CA LYS A 179 6.37 8.36 -27.97
C LYS A 179 6.24 8.52 -26.46
N ALA A 180 5.80 9.69 -25.98
CA ALA A 180 5.56 9.91 -24.55
C ALA A 180 4.44 9.02 -23.99
N PHE A 181 3.32 8.88 -24.71
CA PHE A 181 2.23 7.95 -24.34
C PHE A 181 2.66 6.49 -24.35
N SER A 182 3.54 6.09 -25.28
CA SER A 182 4.08 4.72 -25.31
C SER A 182 5.10 4.44 -24.20
N THR A 183 5.58 5.49 -23.52
CA THR A 183 6.51 5.39 -22.39
C THR A 183 5.80 5.50 -21.04
N CYS A 184 4.51 5.88 -21.00
CA CYS A 184 3.66 5.77 -19.80
C CYS A 184 3.26 4.31 -19.60
#